data_AF-A0A0Q4R0I9-F1
#
_entry.id   AF-A0A0Q4R0I9-F1
#
_cell.length_a   1.000
_cell.length_b   1.000
_cell.length_c   1.000
_cell.angle_alpha   90.00
_cell.angle_beta   90.00
_cell.angle_gamma   90.00
#
_symmetry.space_group_name_H-M   'P 1'
#
loop_
_entity.id
_entity.type
_entity.pdbx_description
1 polymer ?
#
loop_
_entity_poly.entity_id
_entity_poly.type
_entity_poly.pdbx_seq_one_letter_code
_entity_poly.pdbx_strand_id
1 'polypeptide(L)'
;MPGFFIPSVEADKQEEAYEQIASFIGAAPRAVGDRIYSMTWRHNRTVWTATVGEKLRGIETVVAGRGRDKRERELPRHSDDTVLAIFPGNPGLIAHDNKSRRWNLPILTGESWNIVRFG
;
A
#
# COMPACT_ATOMS: atom_id res chain seq x y z
N MET A 1 -17.99 -0.80 0.10
CA MET A 1 -16.58 -0.91 0.56
C MET A 1 -16.50 -2.11 1.48
N PRO A 2 -15.37 -2.83 1.55
CA PRO A 2 -15.24 -3.94 2.49
C PRO A 2 -15.26 -3.42 3.94
N GLY A 3 -15.76 -4.24 4.86
CA GLY A 3 -15.57 -4.00 6.28
C GLY A 3 -14.09 -4.15 6.68
N PHE A 4 -13.72 -3.59 7.82
CA PHE A 4 -12.35 -3.65 8.32
C PHE A 4 -11.87 -5.10 8.53
N PHE A 5 -10.65 -5.40 8.08
CA PHE A 5 -9.95 -6.65 8.35
C PHE A 5 -8.43 -6.48 8.21
N ILE A 6 -7.70 -7.36 8.86
CA ILE A 6 -6.27 -7.65 8.69
C ILE A 6 -6.17 -9.05 8.07
N PRO A 7 -5.39 -9.23 6.98
CA PRO A 7 -5.24 -10.52 6.33
C PRO A 7 -4.69 -11.59 7.27
N SER A 8 -5.24 -12.80 7.20
CA SER A 8 -4.81 -13.97 7.99
C SER A 8 -4.94 -13.80 9.51
N VAL A 9 -5.78 -12.88 9.97
CA VAL A 9 -6.14 -12.68 11.38
C VAL A 9 -7.58 -13.11 11.60
N GLU A 10 -7.86 -13.78 12.72
CA GLU A 10 -9.21 -14.18 13.11
C GLU A 10 -10.10 -12.97 13.47
N ALA A 11 -11.41 -13.09 13.28
CA ALA A 11 -12.35 -11.96 13.40
C ALA A 11 -12.36 -11.30 14.80
N ASP A 12 -12.13 -12.07 15.86
CA ASP A 12 -12.08 -11.62 17.25
C ASP A 12 -10.77 -10.93 17.63
N LYS A 13 -9.72 -11.06 16.80
CA LYS A 13 -8.38 -10.51 17.04
C LYS A 13 -8.00 -9.34 16.12
N GLN A 14 -8.94 -8.88 15.29
CA GLN A 14 -8.70 -7.85 14.27
C GLN A 14 -8.17 -6.54 14.87
N GLU A 15 -8.82 -6.06 15.93
CA GLU A 15 -8.44 -4.81 16.61
C GLU A 15 -7.07 -4.93 17.29
N GLU A 16 -6.85 -6.01 18.04
CA GLU A 16 -5.57 -6.26 18.72
C GLU A 16 -4.41 -6.33 17.71
N ALA A 17 -4.59 -7.07 16.61
CA ALA A 17 -3.57 -7.18 15.57
C ALA A 17 -3.26 -5.84 14.91
N TYR A 18 -4.29 -5.01 14.67
CA TYR A 18 -4.11 -3.68 14.10
C TYR A 18 -3.30 -2.76 15.02
N GLU A 19 -3.61 -2.76 16.31
CA GLU A 19 -2.87 -1.99 17.32
C GLU A 19 -1.41 -2.46 17.45
N GLN A 20 -1.18 -3.77 17.45
CA GLN A 20 0.16 -4.35 17.48
C GLN A 20 0.97 -3.94 16.24
N ILE A 21 0.38 -4.02 15.04
CA ILE A 21 1.02 -3.59 13.80
C ILE A 21 1.35 -2.09 13.88
N ALA A 22 0.40 -1.26 14.31
CA ALA A 22 0.59 0.18 14.44
C ALA A 22 1.78 0.49 15.35
N SER A 23 1.80 -0.11 16.54
CA SER A 23 2.90 0.02 17.51
C SER A 23 4.23 -0.44 16.92
N PHE A 24 4.27 -1.60 16.27
CA PHE A 24 5.48 -2.17 15.67
C PHE A 24 6.12 -1.27 14.61
N ILE A 25 5.30 -0.64 13.76
CA ILE A 25 5.79 0.24 12.69
C ILE A 25 5.89 1.72 13.11
N GLY A 26 5.59 2.06 14.37
CA GLY A 26 5.60 3.43 14.88
C GLY A 26 4.45 4.31 14.37
N ALA A 27 3.32 3.71 13.98
CA ALA A 27 2.11 4.41 13.59
C ALA A 27 1.14 4.61 14.77
N ALA A 28 0.30 5.65 14.69
CA ALA A 28 -0.86 5.79 15.57
C ALA A 28 -2.06 5.00 15.00
N PRO A 29 -2.72 4.14 15.78
CA PRO A 29 -3.98 3.51 15.39
C PRO A 29 -5.03 4.56 15.01
N ARG A 30 -5.87 4.23 14.02
CA ARG A 30 -6.98 5.08 13.57
C ARG A 30 -8.33 4.47 13.94
N ALA A 31 -9.32 5.35 14.14
CA ALA A 31 -10.72 4.94 14.26
C ALA A 31 -11.14 4.18 12.98
N VAL A 32 -12.08 3.24 13.10
CA VAL A 32 -12.48 2.33 12.01
C VAL A 32 -12.79 3.08 10.70
N GLY A 33 -13.54 4.18 10.77
CA GLY A 33 -13.91 4.99 9.60
C GLY A 33 -12.76 5.78 8.95
N ASP A 34 -11.60 5.87 9.62
CA ASP A 34 -10.39 6.53 9.12
C ASP A 34 -9.33 5.55 8.60
N ARG A 35 -9.56 4.24 8.76
CA ARG A 35 -8.62 3.21 8.32
C ARG A 35 -8.63 3.10 6.80
N ILE A 36 -7.44 3.05 6.23
CA ILE A 36 -7.25 3.02 4.79
C ILE A 36 -7.29 1.57 4.30
N TYR A 37 -8.18 1.30 3.35
CA TYR A 37 -8.27 0.03 2.65
C TYR A 37 -7.33 -0.02 1.44
N SER A 38 -7.25 1.08 0.68
CA SER A 38 -6.38 1.17 -0.50
C SER A 38 -5.83 2.58 -0.70
N MET A 39 -4.63 2.69 -1.24
CA MET A 39 -4.05 3.96 -1.68
C MET A 39 -3.09 3.76 -2.85
N THR A 40 -2.82 4.86 -3.56
CA THR A 40 -1.77 4.92 -4.58
C THR A 40 -0.70 5.94 -4.20
N TRP A 41 0.56 5.65 -4.56
CA TRP A 41 1.67 6.59 -4.38
C TRP A 41 2.71 6.39 -5.48
N ARG A 42 3.62 7.36 -5.63
CA ARG A 42 4.75 7.25 -6.56
C ARG A 42 6.01 6.80 -5.84
N HIS A 43 6.72 5.83 -6.40
CA HIS A 43 8.05 5.42 -5.98
C HIS A 43 8.88 4.96 -7.19
N ASN A 44 10.08 5.51 -7.38
CA ASN A 44 10.99 5.17 -8.49
C ASN A 44 10.29 5.13 -9.86
N ARG A 45 9.59 6.23 -10.22
CA ARG A 45 8.82 6.40 -11.48
C ARG A 45 7.65 5.44 -11.67
N THR A 46 7.43 4.53 -10.74
CA THR A 46 6.29 3.61 -10.73
C THR A 46 5.20 4.17 -9.84
N VAL A 47 3.96 4.15 -10.32
CA VAL A 47 2.77 4.37 -9.48
C VAL A 47 2.42 3.03 -8.86
N TRP A 48 2.54 2.92 -7.54
CA TRP A 48 2.21 1.74 -6.78
C TRP A 48 0.81 1.87 -6.18
N THR A 49 0.10 0.76 -6.11
CA THR A 49 -1.18 0.59 -5.43
C THR A 49 -1.01 -0.44 -4.32
N ALA A 50 -1.39 -0.04 -3.11
CA ALA A 50 -1.50 -0.93 -1.96
C ALA A 50 -2.96 -1.10 -1.62
N THR A 51 -3.41 -2.34 -1.52
CA THR A 51 -4.78 -2.70 -1.12
C THR A 51 -4.66 -3.77 -0.04
N VAL A 52 -5.27 -3.57 1.11
CA VAL A 52 -5.21 -4.52 2.24
C VAL A 52 -5.71 -5.90 1.78
N GLY A 53 -4.93 -6.95 2.05
CA GLY A 53 -5.19 -8.31 1.61
C GLY A 53 -4.66 -8.68 0.22
N GLU A 54 -4.17 -7.70 -0.55
CA GLU A 54 -3.63 -7.94 -1.87
C GLU A 54 -2.12 -7.75 -1.92
N LYS A 55 -1.51 -8.34 -2.96
CA LYS A 55 -0.10 -8.09 -3.29
C LYS A 55 0.08 -6.71 -3.89
N LEU A 56 1.20 -6.06 -3.57
CA LEU A 56 1.55 -4.77 -4.17
C LEU A 56 1.61 -4.84 -5.70
N ARG A 57 0.91 -3.90 -6.34
CA ARG A 57 0.89 -3.73 -7.80
C ARG A 57 1.41 -2.35 -8.16
N GLY A 58 2.15 -2.26 -9.25
CA GLY A 58 2.67 -1.01 -9.76
C GLY A 58 2.51 -0.90 -11.26
N ILE A 59 2.49 0.32 -11.76
CA ILE A 59 2.51 0.65 -13.18
C ILE A 59 3.62 1.66 -13.39
N GLU A 60 4.60 1.30 -14.23
CA GLU A 60 5.66 2.21 -14.65
C GLU A 60 5.38 2.73 -16.06
N THR A 61 5.27 4.05 -16.20
CA THR A 61 5.09 4.69 -17.51
C THR A 61 6.46 5.00 -18.09
N VAL A 62 6.80 4.37 -19.22
CA VAL A 62 8.05 4.61 -19.95
C VAL A 62 7.77 5.28 -21.28
N VAL A 63 8.63 6.22 -21.67
CA VAL A 63 8.59 6.84 -23.00
C VAL A 63 9.55 6.07 -23.90
N ALA A 64 9.04 5.51 -24.99
CA ALA A 64 9.81 4.82 -26.02
C ALA A 64 9.76 5.59 -27.34
N GLY A 65 10.76 5.39 -28.21
CA GLY A 65 10.86 6.08 -29.50
C GLY A 65 11.63 7.40 -29.46
N ARG A 66 11.77 8.06 -30.61
CA ARG A 66 12.51 9.33 -30.78
C ARG A 66 11.71 10.30 -31.66
N GLY A 67 11.90 11.60 -31.45
CA GLY A 67 11.23 12.63 -32.23
C GLY A 67 9.71 12.52 -32.19
N ARG A 68 9.07 12.47 -33.37
CA ARG A 68 7.61 12.34 -33.52
C ARG A 68 7.07 10.94 -33.19
N ASP A 69 7.93 9.94 -33.08
CA ASP A 69 7.54 8.55 -32.76
C ASP A 69 7.58 8.26 -31.27
N LYS A 70 7.69 9.29 -30.41
CA LYS A 70 7.59 9.10 -28.96
C LYS A 70 6.22 8.56 -28.60
N ARG A 71 6.20 7.44 -27.88
CA ARG A 71 4.98 6.81 -27.36
C ARG A 71 5.17 6.46 -25.89
N GLU A 72 4.13 6.67 -25.11
CA GLU A 72 4.07 6.18 -23.73
C GLU A 72 3.66 4.72 -23.72
N ARG A 73 4.30 3.93 -22.86
CA ARG A 73 3.97 2.54 -22.62
C ARG A 73 3.91 2.31 -21.12
N GLU A 74 2.88 1.61 -20.69
CA GLU A 74 2.75 1.14 -19.32
C GLU A 74 3.38 -0.25 -19.17
N LEU A 75 4.23 -0.40 -18.16
CA LEU A 75 4.87 -1.65 -17.79
C LEU A 75 4.36 -2.08 -16.40
N PRO A 76 3.64 -3.21 -16.29
CA PRO A 76 3.22 -3.73 -15.00
C PRO A 76 4.42 -4.08 -14.12
N ARG A 77 4.33 -3.68 -12.86
CA ARG A 77 5.26 -4.03 -11.78
C ARG A 77 4.50 -4.77 -10.69
N HIS A 78 5.16 -5.73 -10.08
CA HIS A 78 4.57 -6.58 -9.04
C HIS A 78 5.57 -6.78 -7.91
N SER A 79 5.07 -6.80 -6.68
CA SER A 79 5.79 -7.38 -5.55
C SER A 79 5.01 -8.58 -5.02
N ASP A 80 5.72 -9.50 -4.38
CA ASP A 80 5.09 -10.63 -3.69
C ASP A 80 4.65 -10.30 -2.26
N ASP A 81 4.85 -9.07 -1.80
CA ASP A 81 4.44 -8.61 -0.48
C ASP A 81 2.93 -8.37 -0.42
N THR A 82 2.28 -9.01 0.55
CA THR A 82 0.86 -8.80 0.86
C THR A 82 0.72 -7.64 1.82
N VAL A 83 -0.16 -6.69 1.50
CA VAL A 83 -0.44 -5.53 2.35
C VAL A 83 -1.29 -5.96 3.54
N LEU A 84 -0.83 -5.67 4.75
CA LEU A 84 -1.50 -6.02 6.00
C LEU A 84 -2.33 -4.86 6.55
N ALA A 85 -1.76 -3.65 6.56
CA ALA A 85 -2.42 -2.44 7.04
C ALA A 85 -1.79 -1.19 6.42
N ILE A 86 -2.60 -0.13 6.30
CA ILE A 86 -2.18 1.15 5.73
C ILE A 86 -2.55 2.27 6.71
N PHE A 87 -1.58 3.11 7.05
CA PHE A 87 -1.74 4.21 8.00
C PHE A 87 -1.52 5.56 7.31
N PRO A 88 -2.42 6.55 7.52
CA PRO A 88 -2.28 7.87 6.94
C PRO A 88 -1.11 8.64 7.58
N GLY A 89 -0.48 9.50 6.78
CA GLY A 89 0.62 10.38 7.20
C GLY A 89 1.30 11.02 5.99
N ASN A 90 2.32 11.84 6.25
CA ASN A 90 3.30 12.27 5.25
C ASN A 90 4.70 12.19 5.87
N PRO A 91 5.44 11.08 5.67
CA PRO A 91 5.07 9.93 4.83
C PRO A 91 3.93 9.10 5.43
N GLY A 92 3.11 8.46 4.58
CA GLY A 92 2.19 7.41 5.02
C GLY A 92 2.92 6.09 5.22
N LEU A 93 2.38 5.18 6.03
CA LEU A 93 3.05 3.92 6.39
C LEU A 93 2.25 2.70 5.91
N ILE A 94 2.91 1.76 5.24
CA ILE A 94 2.31 0.49 4.83
C ILE A 94 3.03 -0.66 5.55
N ALA A 95 2.26 -1.45 6.30
CA ALA A 95 2.70 -2.73 6.83
C ALA A 95 2.43 -3.85 5.81
N HIS A 96 3.38 -4.77 5.66
CA HIS A 96 3.28 -5.90 4.74
C HIS A 96 3.99 -7.14 5.31
N ASP A 97 3.76 -8.30 4.71
CA ASP A 97 4.33 -9.59 5.15
C ASP A 97 5.84 -9.77 4.87
N ASN A 98 6.49 -8.77 4.26
CA ASN A 98 7.91 -8.76 3.88
C ASN A 98 8.38 -9.99 3.07
N LYS A 99 7.47 -10.62 2.32
CA LYS A 99 7.77 -11.85 1.58
C LYS A 99 8.81 -11.64 0.48
N SER A 100 8.81 -10.49 -0.19
CA SER A 100 9.74 -10.25 -1.31
C SER A 100 11.14 -9.85 -0.84
N ARG A 101 11.27 -9.33 0.39
CA ARG A 101 12.49 -8.70 0.93
C ARG A 101 13.03 -7.52 0.11
N ARG A 102 12.21 -6.93 -0.77
CA ARG A 102 12.59 -5.78 -1.62
C ARG A 102 12.24 -4.44 -1.00
N TRP A 103 11.27 -4.43 -0.11
CA TRP A 103 10.76 -3.25 0.55
C TRP A 103 11.23 -3.20 2.01
N ASN A 104 11.44 -1.99 2.50
CA ASN A 104 11.58 -1.77 3.94
C ASN A 104 10.23 -2.04 4.62
N LEU A 105 10.28 -2.50 5.87
CA LEU A 105 9.10 -2.66 6.72
C LEU A 105 9.16 -1.61 7.84
N PRO A 106 8.24 -0.62 7.89
CA PRO A 106 7.18 -0.35 6.92
C PRO A 106 7.69 0.29 5.60
N ILE A 107 6.85 0.24 4.56
CA ILE A 107 7.06 1.08 3.38
C ILE A 107 6.64 2.49 3.73
N LEU A 108 7.56 3.44 3.53
CA LEU A 108 7.28 4.87 3.60
C LEU A 108 6.74 5.33 2.25
N THR A 109 5.48 5.74 2.23
CA THR A 109 4.85 6.35 1.05
C THR A 109 5.12 7.84 1.05
N GLY A 110 5.49 8.40 -0.10
CA GLY A 110 5.55 9.85 -0.27
C GLY A 110 4.15 10.46 -0.33
N GLU A 111 3.95 11.39 -1.25
CA GLU A 111 2.59 11.87 -1.54
C GLU A 111 1.72 10.71 -2.06
N SER A 112 0.58 10.51 -1.39
CA SER A 112 -0.39 9.48 -1.71
C SER A 112 -1.71 10.09 -2.15
N TRP A 113 -2.40 9.41 -3.06
CA TRP A 113 -3.70 9.82 -3.59
C TRP A 113 -4.57 8.59 -3.89
N ASN A 114 -5.81 8.82 -4.33
CA ASN A 114 -6.85 7.78 -4.47
C ASN A 114 -7.03 6.95 -3.19
N ILE A 115 -7.07 7.64 -2.03
CA ILE A 115 -7.23 6.98 -0.73
C ILE A 115 -8.67 6.49 -0.60
N VAL A 116 -8.82 5.17 -0.44
CA VAL A 116 -10.07 4.48 -0.17
C VAL A 116 -10.05 3.97 1.26
N ARG A 117 -11.09 4.25 2.03
CA ARG A 117 -11.23 3.80 3.42
C ARG A 117 -12.10 2.55 3.49
N PHE A 118 -12.03 1.85 4.62
CA PHE A 118 -12.99 0.79 4.93
C PHE A 118 -14.41 1.38 5.07
N GLY A 119 -15.42 0.55 4.80
CA GLY A 119 -16.83 0.90 4.89
C GLY A 119 -17.45 0.60 6.25
#